data_AF-A0A532TIC7-F1
#
_entry.id   AF-A0A532TIC7-F1
#
_cell.length_a   1.000
_cell.length_b   1.000
_cell.length_c   1.000
_cell.angle_alpha   90.00
_cell.angle_beta   90.00
_cell.angle_gamma   90.00
#
_symmetry.space_group_name_H-M   'P 1'
#
loop_
_entity.id
_entity.type
_entity.pdbx_description
1 polymer ?
#
loop_
_entity_poly.entity_id
_entity_poly.type
_entity_poly.pdbx_seq_one_letter_code
_entity_poly.pdbx_strand_id
1 'polypeptide(L)'
;MQLLNNGIKADLQKYREKRFDAERRELRSLRNWVNSIQKLIKDGLDFSLLLKVIGNPPKVKSDHDSSSKCAKLTFRVMDLLKVTAPDQFFQELQEVIKELEGSGDPEFNFSDAMLKVMPKKRFTEKGMLRVKKELLKKLKTFFLELRKPIDDESIKFYYDSHVIFFQPENVTLKRKEKLASLLTCHSELKKYREMTLLVGEISRLPPGEINGHQIKDLKEDHTHSKKLNAAIRTIKKHEDDILRFVEFFKQNPGLSKAQHSNMEFHNKKFKEPFESGNNLL
;
A
#
# COMPACT_ATOMS: atom_id res chain seq x y z
N MET A 1 20.31 -13.31 5.35
CA MET A 1 18.86 -13.35 5.03
C MET A 1 18.00 -12.38 5.84
N GLN A 2 17.92 -12.49 7.18
CA GLN A 2 17.01 -11.64 7.98
C GLN A 2 17.23 -10.13 7.79
N LEU A 3 18.49 -9.69 7.73
CA LEU A 3 18.83 -8.28 7.51
C LEU A 3 18.28 -7.75 6.18
N LEU A 4 18.49 -8.50 5.09
CA LEU A 4 17.96 -8.17 3.76
C LEU A 4 16.44 -8.12 3.77
N ASN A 5 15.79 -9.15 4.32
CA ASN A 5 14.33 -9.23 4.39
C ASN A 5 13.74 -8.04 5.17
N ASN A 6 14.39 -7.60 6.25
CA ASN A 6 13.98 -6.42 7.00
C ASN A 6 14.18 -5.11 6.23
N GLY A 7 15.20 -5.03 5.37
CA GLY A 7 15.39 -3.93 4.43
C GLY A 7 14.26 -3.89 3.39
N ILE A 8 13.99 -5.02 2.73
CA ILE A 8 12.92 -5.16 1.73
C ILE A 8 11.55 -4.86 2.34
N LYS A 9 11.26 -5.33 3.56
CA LYS A 9 10.00 -4.99 4.27
C LYS A 9 9.82 -3.48 4.43
N ALA A 10 10.90 -2.73 4.71
CA ALA A 10 10.82 -1.28 4.81
C ALA A 10 10.49 -0.63 3.46
N ASP A 11 11.05 -1.14 2.36
CA ASP A 11 10.75 -0.69 1.02
C ASP A 11 9.31 -1.03 0.60
N LEU A 12 8.82 -2.24 0.91
CA LEU A 12 7.42 -2.63 0.69
C LEU A 12 6.45 -1.76 1.48
N GLN A 13 6.81 -1.35 2.70
CA GLN A 13 6.00 -0.41 3.48
C GLN A 13 5.98 0.97 2.84
N LYS A 14 7.13 1.49 2.38
CA LYS A 14 7.19 2.77 1.64
C LYS A 14 6.40 2.71 0.33
N TYR A 15 6.48 1.57 -0.35
CA TYR A 15 5.71 1.32 -1.56
C TYR A 15 4.22 1.43 -1.31
N ARG A 16 3.71 0.70 -0.30
CA ARG A 16 2.31 0.73 0.11
C ARG A 16 1.86 2.14 0.48
N GLU A 17 2.70 2.85 1.22
CA GLU A 17 2.47 4.22 1.64
C GLU A 17 2.28 5.16 0.46
N LYS A 18 3.17 5.10 -0.53
CA LYS A 18 3.11 5.91 -1.75
C LYS A 18 1.94 5.51 -2.65
N ARG A 19 1.75 4.21 -2.87
CA ARG A 19 0.80 3.68 -3.87
C ARG A 19 -0.66 3.71 -3.41
N PHE A 20 -0.89 3.61 -2.09
CA PHE A 20 -2.24 3.49 -1.55
C PHE A 20 -2.51 4.43 -0.38
N ASP A 21 -1.70 4.38 0.68
CA ASP A 21 -2.12 4.94 1.98
C ASP A 21 -2.17 6.47 1.97
N ALA A 22 -1.31 7.13 1.18
CA ALA A 22 -1.35 8.58 0.99
C ALA A 22 -2.69 9.04 0.39
N GLU A 23 -3.07 8.49 -0.76
CA GLU A 23 -4.33 8.84 -1.43
C GLU A 23 -5.55 8.45 -0.58
N ARG A 24 -5.52 7.29 0.10
CA ARG A 24 -6.59 6.87 1.02
C ARG A 24 -6.81 7.87 2.15
N ARG A 25 -5.74 8.45 2.70
CA ARG A 25 -5.84 9.48 3.75
C ARG A 25 -6.37 10.81 3.21
N GLU A 26 -6.03 11.18 1.98
CA GLU A 26 -6.57 12.36 1.32
C GLU A 26 -8.08 12.22 1.10
N LEU A 27 -8.54 11.11 0.53
CA LEU A 27 -9.98 10.81 0.36
C LEU A 27 -10.74 10.81 1.70
N ARG A 28 -10.14 10.24 2.75
CA ARG A 28 -10.72 10.29 4.11
C ARG A 28 -10.80 11.73 4.63
N SER A 29 -9.77 12.53 4.41
CA SER A 29 -9.71 13.92 4.87
C SER A 29 -10.77 14.78 4.17
N LEU A 30 -10.89 14.67 2.84
CA LEU A 30 -11.96 15.34 2.08
C LEU A 30 -13.35 14.94 2.60
N ARG A 31 -13.58 13.63 2.78
CA ARG A 31 -14.85 13.12 3.31
C ARG A 31 -15.18 13.64 4.70
N ASN A 32 -14.17 13.70 5.58
CA ASN A 32 -14.34 14.22 6.93
C ASN A 32 -14.64 15.72 6.92
N TRP A 33 -13.98 16.47 6.04
CA TRP A 33 -14.24 17.91 5.87
C TRP A 33 -15.68 18.17 5.39
N VAL A 34 -16.16 17.44 4.36
CA VAL A 34 -17.57 17.50 3.92
C VAL A 34 -18.53 17.04 5.02
N ASN A 35 -18.13 16.07 5.85
CA ASN A 35 -18.93 15.64 7.00
C ASN A 35 -19.06 16.74 8.06
N SER A 36 -18.01 17.53 8.31
CA SER A 36 -18.07 18.70 9.19
C SER A 36 -19.04 19.75 8.66
N ILE A 37 -19.03 20.03 7.35
CA ILE A 37 -20.02 20.89 6.67
C ILE A 37 -21.43 20.40 6.96
N GLN A 38 -21.66 19.11 6.71
CA GLN A 38 -22.98 18.52 6.88
C GLN A 38 -23.47 18.60 8.34
N LYS A 39 -22.57 18.50 9.32
CA LYS A 39 -22.91 18.69 10.75
C LYS A 39 -23.33 20.13 11.03
N LEU A 40 -22.53 21.11 10.62
CA LEU A 40 -22.87 22.53 10.83
C LEU A 40 -24.24 22.90 10.24
N ILE A 41 -24.55 22.40 9.04
CA ILE A 41 -25.87 22.60 8.40
C ILE A 41 -27.01 21.93 9.18
N LYS A 42 -26.77 20.76 9.79
CA LYS A 42 -27.76 20.11 10.66
C LYS A 42 -27.99 20.91 11.94
N ASP A 43 -26.96 21.55 12.44
CA ASP A 43 -26.98 22.37 13.66
C ASP A 43 -27.54 23.79 13.41
N GLY A 44 -28.06 24.06 12.20
CA GLY A 44 -28.76 25.29 11.87
C GLY A 44 -27.90 26.37 11.20
N LEU A 45 -26.63 26.08 10.86
CA LEU A 45 -25.81 27.03 10.11
C LEU A 45 -26.39 27.25 8.71
N ASP A 46 -26.47 28.51 8.30
CA ASP A 46 -26.83 28.87 6.93
C ASP A 46 -25.69 28.52 5.95
N PHE A 47 -26.04 27.97 4.79
CA PHE A 47 -25.14 27.73 3.67
C PHE A 47 -24.39 29.00 3.23
N SER A 48 -25.00 30.18 3.33
CA SER A 48 -24.36 31.46 2.98
C SER A 48 -23.16 31.80 3.87
N LEU A 49 -23.15 31.30 5.12
CA LEU A 49 -22.10 31.53 6.11
C LEU A 49 -21.07 30.40 6.16
N LEU A 50 -21.32 29.31 5.42
CA LEU A 50 -20.58 28.06 5.52
C LEU A 50 -19.07 28.21 5.29
N LEU A 51 -18.68 28.92 4.23
CA LEU A 51 -17.28 29.11 3.89
C LEU A 51 -16.50 29.96 4.88
N LYS A 52 -17.17 30.86 5.62
CA LYS A 52 -16.51 31.66 6.66
C LYS A 52 -16.12 30.80 7.86
N VAL A 53 -16.84 29.71 8.11
CA VAL A 53 -16.69 28.89 9.32
C VAL A 53 -15.87 27.63 9.08
N ILE A 54 -16.03 26.96 7.93
CA ILE A 54 -15.44 25.62 7.69
C ILE A 54 -13.95 25.65 7.31
N GLY A 55 -13.43 26.83 6.92
CA GLY A 55 -12.06 26.99 6.44
C GLY A 55 -11.81 26.36 5.06
N ASN A 56 -10.54 26.20 4.71
CA ASN A 56 -10.14 25.68 3.41
C ASN A 56 -10.25 24.14 3.36
N PRO A 57 -10.56 23.56 2.18
CA PRO A 57 -10.53 22.11 2.01
C PRO A 57 -9.11 21.56 2.17
N PRO A 58 -8.97 20.28 2.60
CA PRO A 58 -7.68 19.61 2.70
C PRO A 58 -6.90 19.65 1.39
N LYS A 59 -5.57 19.79 1.50
CA LYS A 59 -4.67 19.71 0.33
C LYS A 59 -4.66 18.29 -0.22
N VAL A 60 -4.64 18.21 -1.54
CA VAL A 60 -4.61 16.97 -2.33
C VAL A 60 -3.47 17.06 -3.31
N LYS A 61 -2.77 15.95 -3.53
CA LYS A 61 -1.72 15.91 -4.54
C LYS A 61 -2.30 15.67 -5.93
N SER A 62 -1.73 16.32 -6.93
CA SER A 62 -2.20 16.24 -8.31
C SER A 62 -1.95 14.87 -8.97
N ASP A 63 -1.00 14.08 -8.46
CA ASP A 63 -0.69 12.73 -8.93
C ASP A 63 -1.59 11.65 -8.31
N HIS A 64 -2.50 12.03 -7.41
CA HIS A 64 -3.52 11.14 -6.86
C HIS A 64 -4.84 11.34 -7.62
N ASP A 65 -5.11 10.49 -8.61
CA ASP A 65 -6.22 10.64 -9.56
C ASP A 65 -7.59 10.70 -8.88
N SER A 66 -7.88 9.76 -7.96
CA SER A 66 -9.18 9.69 -7.28
C SER A 66 -9.38 10.87 -6.36
N SER A 67 -8.35 11.24 -5.58
CA SER A 67 -8.42 12.42 -4.70
C SER A 67 -8.56 13.70 -5.50
N SER A 68 -7.86 13.83 -6.62
CA SER A 68 -7.93 15.00 -7.49
C SER A 68 -9.31 15.17 -8.11
N LYS A 69 -9.93 14.08 -8.58
CA LYS A 69 -11.34 14.08 -9.03
C LYS A 69 -12.29 14.51 -7.92
N CYS A 70 -12.13 13.94 -6.72
CA CYS A 70 -12.94 14.31 -5.56
C CYS A 70 -12.79 15.78 -5.19
N ALA A 71 -11.57 16.31 -5.20
CA ALA A 71 -11.30 17.71 -4.91
C ALA A 71 -11.98 18.64 -5.92
N LYS A 72 -11.84 18.36 -7.23
CA LYS A 72 -12.49 19.13 -8.30
C LYS A 72 -14.01 19.18 -8.13
N LEU A 73 -14.66 18.03 -7.93
CA LEU A 73 -16.11 17.97 -7.69
C LEU A 73 -16.48 18.70 -6.39
N THR A 74 -15.67 18.57 -5.33
CA THR A 74 -15.89 19.28 -4.06
C THR A 74 -15.91 20.78 -4.28
N PHE A 75 -14.94 21.35 -4.98
CA PHE A 75 -14.90 22.79 -5.24
C PHE A 75 -16.16 23.28 -5.98
N ARG A 76 -16.55 22.58 -7.06
CA ARG A 76 -17.79 22.90 -7.79
C ARG A 76 -19.03 22.82 -6.90
N VAL A 77 -19.13 21.78 -6.08
CA VAL A 77 -20.23 21.64 -5.12
C VAL A 77 -20.20 22.78 -4.10
N MET A 78 -19.03 23.20 -3.61
CA MET A 78 -18.93 24.33 -2.67
C MET A 78 -19.38 25.65 -3.29
N ASP A 79 -19.05 25.89 -4.56
CA ASP A 79 -19.52 27.06 -5.31
C ASP A 79 -21.04 27.03 -5.46
N LEU A 80 -21.59 25.89 -5.87
CA LEU A 80 -23.03 25.68 -5.99
C LEU A 80 -23.78 25.87 -4.66
N LEU A 81 -23.19 25.49 -3.53
CA LEU A 81 -23.81 25.69 -2.21
C LEU A 81 -23.99 27.17 -1.84
N LYS A 82 -23.23 28.10 -2.45
CA LYS A 82 -23.35 29.54 -2.20
C LYS A 82 -24.52 30.19 -2.93
N VAL A 83 -25.04 29.55 -3.98
CA VAL A 83 -26.13 30.10 -4.79
C VAL A 83 -27.40 30.18 -3.95
N THR A 84 -27.98 31.37 -3.81
CA THR A 84 -29.19 31.62 -3.00
C THR A 84 -30.47 31.62 -3.84
N ALA A 85 -30.36 31.93 -5.13
CA ALA A 85 -31.48 31.93 -6.06
C ALA A 85 -31.81 30.50 -6.52
N PRO A 86 -33.05 29.99 -6.30
CA PRO A 86 -33.40 28.62 -6.66
C PRO A 86 -33.20 28.29 -8.14
N ASP A 87 -33.64 29.15 -9.05
CA ASP A 87 -33.55 28.89 -10.50
C ASP A 87 -32.09 28.77 -10.93
N GLN A 88 -31.24 29.71 -10.51
CA GLN A 88 -29.81 29.68 -10.77
C GLN A 88 -29.16 28.41 -10.19
N PHE A 89 -29.50 28.03 -8.95
CA PHE A 89 -28.96 26.84 -8.31
C PHE A 89 -29.26 25.57 -9.13
N PHE A 90 -30.51 25.39 -9.56
CA PHE A 90 -30.86 24.19 -10.33
C PHE A 90 -30.24 24.18 -11.73
N GLN A 91 -30.05 25.35 -12.33
CA GLN A 91 -29.36 25.49 -13.62
C GLN A 91 -27.89 25.11 -13.49
N GLU A 92 -27.17 25.66 -12.50
CA GLU A 92 -25.76 25.35 -12.24
C GLU A 92 -25.58 23.88 -11.81
N LEU A 93 -26.49 23.32 -11.01
CA LEU A 93 -26.46 21.90 -10.67
C LEU A 93 -26.59 21.02 -11.91
N GLN A 94 -27.44 21.40 -12.87
CA GLN A 94 -27.62 20.66 -14.10
C GLN A 94 -26.36 20.69 -14.97
N GLU A 95 -25.65 21.81 -15.02
CA GLU A 95 -24.35 21.90 -15.70
C GLU A 95 -23.30 21.00 -15.02
N VAL A 96 -23.22 21.00 -13.68
CA VAL A 96 -22.33 20.09 -12.94
C VAL A 96 -22.64 18.62 -13.26
N ILE A 97 -23.92 18.25 -13.38
CA ILE A 97 -24.33 16.88 -13.73
C ILE A 97 -23.93 16.54 -15.17
N LYS A 98 -24.15 17.44 -16.13
CA LYS A 98 -23.78 17.24 -17.54
C LYS A 98 -22.28 17.05 -17.73
N GLU A 99 -21.47 17.82 -17.00
CA GLU A 99 -20.00 17.68 -17.07
C GLU A 99 -19.50 16.31 -16.57
N LEU A 100 -20.34 15.57 -15.83
CA LEU A 100 -20.06 14.22 -15.36
C LEU A 100 -20.65 13.14 -16.30
N GLU A 101 -21.46 13.50 -17.31
CA GLU A 101 -21.98 12.54 -18.29
C GLU A 101 -20.84 11.90 -19.08
N GLY A 102 -20.86 10.57 -19.20
CA GLY A 102 -19.82 9.80 -19.89
C GLY A 102 -18.54 9.55 -19.09
N SER A 103 -18.45 10.04 -17.84
CA SER A 103 -17.41 9.62 -16.90
C SER A 103 -17.87 8.37 -16.13
N GLY A 104 -16.93 7.51 -15.71
CA GLY A 104 -17.17 6.12 -15.29
C GLY A 104 -18.19 5.89 -14.15
N ASP A 105 -18.27 4.64 -13.66
CA ASP A 105 -19.36 4.21 -12.75
C ASP A 105 -19.63 5.16 -11.55
N PRO A 106 -18.61 5.67 -10.81
CA PRO A 106 -18.88 6.55 -9.67
C PRO A 106 -19.50 7.89 -10.08
N GLU A 107 -19.04 8.48 -11.18
CA GLU A 107 -19.55 9.75 -11.68
C GLU A 107 -20.99 9.59 -12.20
N PHE A 108 -21.27 8.51 -12.94
CA PHE A 108 -22.62 8.15 -13.37
C PHE A 108 -23.56 7.97 -12.17
N ASN A 109 -23.16 7.22 -11.14
CA ASN A 109 -23.96 6.99 -9.94
C ASN A 109 -24.29 8.29 -9.20
N PHE A 110 -23.32 9.21 -9.13
CA PHE A 110 -23.53 10.52 -8.54
C PHE A 110 -24.56 11.33 -9.35
N SER A 111 -24.39 11.42 -10.66
CA SER A 111 -25.28 12.15 -11.57
C SER A 111 -26.71 11.61 -11.54
N ASP A 112 -26.90 10.29 -11.68
CA ASP A 112 -28.21 9.65 -11.60
C ASP A 112 -28.90 9.91 -10.24
N ALA A 113 -28.14 9.80 -9.16
CA ALA A 113 -28.66 10.09 -7.83
C ALA A 113 -29.08 11.55 -7.65
N MET A 114 -28.37 12.50 -8.26
CA MET A 114 -28.71 13.92 -8.21
C MET A 114 -29.94 14.23 -9.07
N LEU A 115 -30.04 13.69 -10.28
CA LEU A 115 -31.22 13.84 -11.14
C LEU A 115 -32.50 13.32 -10.46
N LYS A 116 -32.43 12.20 -9.73
CA LYS A 116 -33.56 11.62 -8.99
C LYS A 116 -34.08 12.51 -7.87
N VAL A 117 -33.24 13.38 -7.28
CA VAL A 117 -33.66 14.30 -6.21
C VAL A 117 -34.08 15.68 -6.73
N MET A 118 -33.87 15.97 -8.01
CA MET A 118 -34.29 17.23 -8.60
C MET A 118 -35.83 17.37 -8.61
N PRO A 119 -36.35 18.58 -8.29
CA PRO A 119 -37.78 18.85 -8.40
C PRO A 119 -38.25 18.83 -9.87
N LYS A 120 -39.34 18.12 -10.16
CA LYS A 120 -39.88 17.95 -11.52
C LYS A 120 -40.79 19.09 -12.03
N LYS A 121 -41.32 19.92 -11.12
CA LYS A 121 -42.39 20.89 -11.47
C LYS A 121 -42.01 22.34 -11.20
N ARG A 122 -41.51 22.66 -10.00
CA ARG A 122 -41.17 24.04 -9.61
C ARG A 122 -39.91 24.09 -8.77
N PHE A 123 -39.07 25.07 -9.06
CA PHE A 123 -37.88 25.40 -8.29
C PHE A 123 -38.29 26.31 -7.14
N THR A 124 -38.05 25.85 -5.92
CA THR A 124 -38.45 26.56 -4.69
C THR A 124 -37.27 26.57 -3.71
N GLU A 125 -37.23 27.55 -2.82
CA GLU A 125 -36.19 27.64 -1.79
C GLU A 125 -36.14 26.38 -0.90
N LYS A 126 -37.30 25.89 -0.45
CA LYS A 126 -37.41 24.63 0.30
C LYS A 126 -36.85 23.43 -0.49
N GLY A 127 -37.12 23.39 -1.80
CA GLY A 127 -36.58 22.38 -2.71
C GLY A 127 -35.05 22.48 -2.83
N MET A 128 -34.53 23.68 -3.04
CA MET A 128 -33.09 23.96 -3.09
C MET A 128 -32.38 23.49 -1.82
N LEU A 129 -32.87 23.88 -0.64
CA LEU A 129 -32.28 23.48 0.64
C LEU A 129 -32.28 21.96 0.84
N ARG A 130 -33.34 21.27 0.41
CA ARG A 130 -33.39 19.80 0.42
C ARG A 130 -32.32 19.21 -0.49
N VAL A 131 -32.20 19.70 -1.72
CA VAL A 131 -31.23 19.20 -2.70
C VAL A 131 -29.80 19.50 -2.27
N LYS A 132 -29.49 20.67 -1.70
CA LYS A 132 -28.18 20.98 -1.10
C LYS A 132 -27.78 19.97 -0.01
N LYS A 133 -28.72 19.59 0.86
CA LYS A 133 -28.49 18.56 1.90
C LYS A 133 -28.23 17.18 1.28
N GLU A 134 -28.95 16.81 0.23
CA GLU A 134 -28.72 15.56 -0.50
C GLU A 134 -27.40 15.57 -1.27
N LEU A 135 -27.03 16.68 -1.90
CA LEU A 135 -25.77 16.86 -2.62
C LEU A 135 -24.57 16.56 -1.73
N LEU A 136 -24.54 17.09 -0.50
CA LEU A 136 -23.51 16.78 0.49
C LEU A 136 -23.47 15.29 0.86
N LYS A 137 -24.62 14.62 0.96
CA LYS A 137 -24.69 13.17 1.22
C LYS A 137 -24.11 12.39 0.05
N LYS A 138 -24.52 12.71 -1.18
CA LYS A 138 -24.07 12.03 -2.40
C LYS A 138 -22.58 12.26 -2.66
N LEU A 139 -22.06 13.44 -2.36
CA LEU A 139 -20.62 13.74 -2.46
C LEU A 139 -19.80 12.83 -1.52
N LYS A 140 -20.28 12.56 -0.30
CA LYS A 140 -19.62 11.62 0.62
C LYS A 140 -19.66 10.17 0.14
N THR A 141 -20.72 9.78 -0.56
CA THR A 141 -20.83 8.45 -1.17
C THR A 141 -19.86 8.32 -2.34
N PHE A 142 -19.78 9.34 -3.20
CA PHE A 142 -18.82 9.41 -4.30
C PHE A 142 -17.37 9.19 -3.83
N PHE A 143 -16.96 9.83 -2.74
CA PHE A 143 -15.63 9.60 -2.15
C PHE A 143 -15.43 8.16 -1.67
N LEU A 144 -16.48 7.51 -1.16
CA LEU A 144 -16.40 6.13 -0.69
C LEU A 144 -16.27 5.16 -1.86
N GLU A 145 -17.02 5.39 -2.94
CA GLU A 145 -16.98 4.60 -4.17
C GLU A 145 -15.58 4.64 -4.79
N LEU A 146 -14.94 5.81 -4.85
CA LEU A 146 -13.56 5.93 -5.33
C LEU A 146 -12.51 5.36 -4.36
N ARG A 147 -12.75 5.42 -3.04
CA ARG A 147 -11.80 4.89 -2.05
C ARG A 147 -11.80 3.37 -1.97
N LYS A 148 -12.96 2.72 -2.17
CA LYS A 148 -13.13 1.29 -1.96
C LYS A 148 -12.17 0.43 -2.81
N PRO A 149 -12.00 0.66 -4.12
CA PRO A 149 -11.00 -0.06 -4.91
C PRO A 149 -9.58 0.05 -4.34
N ILE A 150 -9.19 1.24 -3.89
CA ILE A 150 -7.85 1.49 -3.30
C ILE A 150 -7.70 0.77 -1.95
N ASP A 151 -8.77 0.76 -1.12
CA ASP A 151 -8.81 0.01 0.13
C ASP A 151 -8.62 -1.49 -0.14
N ASP A 152 -9.37 -2.05 -1.11
CA ASP A 152 -9.34 -3.47 -1.47
C ASP A 152 -7.97 -3.89 -2.04
N GLU A 153 -7.39 -3.08 -2.93
CA GLU A 153 -6.03 -3.30 -3.46
C GLU A 153 -4.97 -3.23 -2.36
N SER A 154 -5.05 -2.25 -1.45
CA SER A 154 -4.09 -2.10 -0.35
C SER A 154 -4.12 -3.30 0.61
N ILE A 155 -5.31 -3.81 0.91
CA ILE A 155 -5.51 -4.99 1.76
C ILE A 155 -4.93 -6.22 1.07
N LYS A 156 -5.27 -6.43 -0.21
CA LYS A 156 -4.73 -7.55 -1.01
C LYS A 156 -3.20 -7.50 -1.05
N PHE A 157 -2.65 -6.32 -1.36
CA PHE A 157 -1.20 -6.09 -1.38
C PHE A 157 -0.55 -6.48 -0.04
N TYR A 158 -1.09 -6.04 1.09
CA TYR A 158 -0.53 -6.34 2.40
C TYR A 158 -0.40 -7.85 2.64
N TYR A 159 -1.46 -8.61 2.35
CA TYR A 159 -1.45 -10.06 2.54
C TYR A 159 -0.56 -10.80 1.54
N ASP A 160 -0.48 -10.32 0.30
CA ASP A 160 0.24 -11.00 -0.77
C ASP A 160 1.74 -10.63 -0.82
N SER A 161 2.12 -9.44 -0.34
CA SER A 161 3.50 -8.93 -0.37
C SER A 161 4.51 -9.85 0.32
N HIS A 162 4.08 -10.57 1.36
CA HIS A 162 4.92 -11.52 2.08
C HIS A 162 5.36 -12.71 1.23
N VAL A 163 4.65 -13.01 0.14
CA VAL A 163 4.97 -14.13 -0.75
C VAL A 163 6.35 -13.94 -1.42
N ILE A 164 6.80 -12.68 -1.58
CA ILE A 164 8.13 -12.34 -2.13
C ILE A 164 9.26 -13.07 -1.39
N PHE A 165 9.13 -13.28 -0.08
CA PHE A 165 10.19 -13.87 0.76
C PHE A 165 10.27 -15.39 0.71
N PHE A 166 9.27 -16.09 0.15
CA PHE A 166 9.25 -17.55 0.18
C PHE A 166 10.22 -18.14 -0.85
N GLN A 167 11.18 -18.93 -0.37
CA GLN A 167 12.10 -19.67 -1.24
C GLN A 167 11.35 -20.73 -2.05
N PRO A 168 11.82 -21.10 -3.27
CA PRO A 168 11.09 -22.00 -4.18
C PRO A 168 10.59 -23.30 -3.54
N GLU A 169 11.40 -23.89 -2.66
CA GLU A 169 11.07 -25.12 -1.90
C GLU A 169 9.84 -24.98 -0.99
N ASN A 170 9.52 -23.75 -0.56
CA ASN A 170 8.45 -23.45 0.38
C ASN A 170 7.25 -22.74 -0.29
N VAL A 171 7.22 -22.69 -1.62
CA VAL A 171 6.14 -22.06 -2.40
C VAL A 171 5.10 -23.12 -2.79
N THR A 172 3.94 -23.07 -2.14
CA THR A 172 2.78 -23.86 -2.57
C THR A 172 2.19 -23.32 -3.87
N LEU A 173 1.36 -24.10 -4.58
CA LEU A 173 0.69 -23.67 -5.81
C LEU A 173 -0.05 -22.33 -5.62
N LYS A 174 -0.83 -22.21 -4.54
CA LYS A 174 -1.53 -20.97 -4.16
C LYS A 174 -0.59 -19.78 -3.96
N ARG A 175 0.61 -20.00 -3.39
CA ARG A 175 1.62 -18.94 -3.24
C ARG A 175 2.24 -18.57 -4.59
N LYS A 176 2.45 -19.54 -5.49
CA LYS A 176 2.97 -19.30 -6.84
C LYS A 176 2.03 -18.39 -7.64
N GLU A 177 0.74 -18.67 -7.60
CA GLU A 177 -0.30 -17.85 -8.26
C GLU A 177 -0.35 -16.42 -7.68
N LYS A 178 -0.33 -16.30 -6.34
CA LYS A 178 -0.26 -14.99 -5.67
C LYS A 178 0.99 -14.20 -6.05
N LEU A 179 2.15 -14.85 -6.09
CA LEU A 179 3.40 -14.20 -6.49
C LEU A 179 3.32 -13.71 -7.93
N ALA A 180 2.81 -14.55 -8.84
CA ALA A 180 2.64 -14.17 -10.23
C ALA A 180 1.68 -12.97 -10.38
N SER A 181 0.51 -13.02 -9.74
CA SER A 181 -0.43 -11.89 -9.74
C SER A 181 0.19 -10.62 -9.16
N LEU A 182 0.88 -10.71 -8.01
CA LEU A 182 1.53 -9.57 -7.37
C LEU A 182 2.58 -8.94 -8.29
N LEU A 183 3.46 -9.74 -8.90
CA LEU A 183 4.54 -9.24 -9.75
C LEU A 183 4.07 -8.78 -11.14
N THR A 184 2.91 -9.25 -11.59
CA THR A 184 2.24 -8.71 -12.79
C THR A 184 1.61 -7.35 -12.49
N CYS A 185 0.90 -7.22 -11.37
CA CYS A 185 0.27 -5.95 -10.97
C CYS A 185 1.28 -4.90 -10.48
N HIS A 186 2.41 -5.32 -9.90
CA HIS A 186 3.42 -4.45 -9.29
C HIS A 186 4.82 -4.86 -9.77
N SER A 187 5.10 -4.62 -11.04
CA SER A 187 6.33 -5.08 -11.69
C SER A 187 7.61 -4.56 -11.05
N GLU A 188 7.58 -3.38 -10.43
CA GLU A 188 8.71 -2.79 -9.69
C GLU A 188 9.14 -3.62 -8.46
N LEU A 189 8.33 -4.57 -8.01
CA LEU A 189 8.67 -5.45 -6.88
C LEU A 189 9.49 -6.68 -7.30
N LYS A 190 9.64 -6.93 -8.61
CA LYS A 190 10.44 -8.06 -9.13
C LYS A 190 11.87 -8.04 -8.61
N LYS A 191 12.46 -6.84 -8.49
CA LYS A 191 13.80 -6.65 -7.91
C LYS A 191 13.94 -7.23 -6.50
N TYR A 192 12.90 -7.09 -5.66
CA TYR A 192 12.92 -7.65 -4.31
C TYR A 192 12.83 -9.18 -4.35
N ARG A 193 12.04 -9.73 -5.27
CA ARG A 193 11.99 -11.18 -5.49
C ARG A 193 13.36 -11.71 -5.91
N GLU A 194 13.99 -11.09 -6.89
CA GLU A 194 15.33 -11.45 -7.36
C GLU A 194 16.36 -11.40 -6.23
N MET A 195 16.41 -10.32 -5.44
CA MET A 195 17.30 -10.21 -4.29
C MET A 195 17.07 -11.33 -3.26
N THR A 196 15.82 -11.66 -2.95
CA THR A 196 15.53 -12.74 -1.99
C THR A 196 15.90 -14.12 -2.50
N LEU A 197 15.79 -14.35 -3.82
CA LEU A 197 16.19 -15.62 -4.44
C LEU A 197 17.71 -15.76 -4.49
N LEU A 198 18.39 -14.70 -4.90
CA LEU A 198 19.84 -14.61 -5.01
C LEU A 198 20.53 -14.91 -3.67
N VAL A 199 20.18 -14.18 -2.60
CA VAL A 199 20.78 -14.47 -1.28
C VAL A 199 20.26 -15.80 -0.72
N GLY A 200 19.04 -16.19 -1.09
CA GLY A 200 18.45 -17.47 -0.71
C GLY A 200 19.23 -18.67 -1.24
N GLU A 201 19.95 -18.54 -2.34
CA GLU A 201 20.82 -19.61 -2.88
C GLU A 201 21.85 -20.10 -1.88
N ILE A 202 22.38 -19.23 -1.01
CA ILE A 202 23.35 -19.62 0.04
C ILE A 202 22.76 -20.73 0.93
N SER A 203 21.45 -20.71 1.16
CA SER A 203 20.74 -21.72 1.95
C SER A 203 20.23 -22.89 1.11
N ARG A 204 20.21 -22.79 -0.23
CA ARG A 204 19.59 -23.79 -1.13
C ARG A 204 20.61 -24.61 -1.92
N LEU A 205 21.63 -23.96 -2.47
CA LEU A 205 22.63 -24.61 -3.31
C LEU A 205 23.59 -25.47 -2.48
N PRO A 206 24.21 -26.50 -3.08
CA PRO A 206 25.31 -27.23 -2.46
C PRO A 206 26.53 -26.31 -2.29
N PRO A 207 27.41 -26.55 -1.29
CA PRO A 207 28.58 -25.69 -1.04
C PRO A 207 29.48 -25.48 -2.27
N GLY A 208 29.58 -26.45 -3.16
CA GLY A 208 30.37 -26.34 -4.40
C GLY A 208 29.86 -25.28 -5.39
N GLU A 209 28.57 -24.90 -5.31
CA GLU A 209 27.94 -23.91 -6.18
C GLU A 209 27.90 -22.50 -5.54
N ILE A 210 28.34 -22.37 -4.28
CA ILE A 210 28.40 -21.09 -3.57
C ILE A 210 29.76 -20.44 -3.85
N ASN A 211 29.78 -19.45 -4.73
CA ASN A 211 31.00 -18.77 -5.20
C ASN A 211 31.05 -17.26 -4.88
N GLY A 212 30.10 -16.77 -4.07
CA GLY A 212 30.03 -15.40 -3.58
C GLY A 212 29.21 -14.43 -4.45
N HIS A 213 28.84 -14.79 -5.68
CA HIS A 213 27.98 -13.95 -6.51
C HIS A 213 26.63 -13.64 -5.84
N GLN A 214 26.13 -14.56 -4.99
CA GLN A 214 24.95 -14.37 -4.16
C GLN A 214 24.98 -13.10 -3.30
N ILE A 215 26.18 -12.60 -2.98
CA ILE A 215 26.41 -11.39 -2.20
C ILE A 215 26.92 -10.25 -3.08
N LYS A 216 27.91 -10.52 -3.95
CA LYS A 216 28.53 -9.51 -4.82
C LYS A 216 27.51 -8.82 -5.74
N ASP A 217 26.55 -9.57 -6.24
CA ASP A 217 25.58 -9.09 -7.22
C ASP A 217 24.43 -8.29 -6.60
N LEU A 218 24.35 -8.21 -5.27
CA LEU A 218 23.44 -7.28 -4.60
C LEU A 218 23.81 -5.84 -4.98
N LYS A 219 22.85 -5.03 -5.44
CA LYS A 219 23.11 -3.63 -5.81
C LYS A 219 22.36 -2.69 -4.89
N GLU A 220 23.09 -1.73 -4.32
CA GLU A 220 22.48 -0.53 -3.76
C GLU A 220 21.81 0.27 -4.88
N ASP A 221 20.75 0.97 -4.54
CA ASP A 221 20.01 1.80 -5.49
C ASP A 221 19.49 3.05 -4.77
N HIS A 222 19.49 4.19 -5.46
CA HIS A 222 19.00 5.46 -4.91
C HIS A 222 17.50 5.42 -4.56
N THR A 223 16.73 4.54 -5.21
CA THR A 223 15.32 4.30 -4.93
C THR A 223 15.07 3.41 -3.71
N HIS A 224 16.08 2.66 -3.25
CA HIS A 224 15.94 1.82 -2.06
C HIS A 224 15.86 2.66 -0.79
N SER A 225 15.24 2.12 0.27
CA SER A 225 15.35 2.76 1.57
C SER A 225 16.79 2.74 2.09
N LYS A 226 17.10 3.72 2.93
CA LYS A 226 18.34 3.74 3.72
C LYS A 226 18.58 2.40 4.45
N LYS A 227 17.51 1.73 4.89
CA LYS A 227 17.58 0.44 5.58
C LYS A 227 17.97 -0.70 4.64
N LEU A 228 17.42 -0.75 3.43
CA LEU A 228 17.80 -1.76 2.45
C LEU A 228 19.23 -1.55 1.94
N ASN A 229 19.61 -0.31 1.60
CA ASN A 229 21.00 -0.03 1.21
C ASN A 229 21.99 -0.34 2.34
N ALA A 230 21.67 0.01 3.59
CA ALA A 230 22.48 -0.37 4.73
C ALA A 230 22.59 -1.90 4.88
N ALA A 231 21.47 -2.64 4.71
CA ALA A 231 21.49 -4.09 4.74
C ALA A 231 22.41 -4.69 3.67
N ILE A 232 22.34 -4.18 2.44
CA ILE A 232 23.19 -4.61 1.32
C ILE A 232 24.67 -4.35 1.66
N ARG A 233 25.01 -3.13 2.11
CA ARG A 233 26.38 -2.79 2.51
C ARG A 233 26.90 -3.69 3.61
N THR A 234 26.10 -3.95 4.63
CA THR A 234 26.50 -4.83 5.73
C THR A 234 26.72 -6.27 5.24
N ILE A 235 25.85 -6.80 4.39
CA ILE A 235 26.00 -8.16 3.84
C ILE A 235 27.30 -8.25 3.02
N LYS A 236 27.57 -7.24 2.16
CA LYS A 236 28.82 -7.18 1.38
C LYS A 236 30.06 -7.04 2.26
N LYS A 237 30.01 -6.19 3.28
CA LYS A 237 31.13 -5.99 4.22
C LYS A 237 31.54 -7.29 4.92
N HIS A 238 30.57 -8.15 5.21
CA HIS A 238 30.78 -9.42 5.89
C HIS A 238 30.75 -10.62 4.93
N GLU A 239 31.01 -10.39 3.63
CA GLU A 239 30.98 -11.46 2.62
C GLU A 239 31.89 -12.64 3.00
N ASP A 240 33.16 -12.35 3.31
CA ASP A 240 34.14 -13.38 3.66
C ASP A 240 33.72 -14.19 4.90
N ASP A 241 33.14 -13.51 5.90
CA ASP A 241 32.61 -14.16 7.10
C ASP A 241 31.39 -15.04 6.78
N ILE A 242 30.50 -14.54 5.93
CA ILE A 242 29.30 -15.26 5.51
C ILE A 242 29.66 -16.47 4.66
N LEU A 243 30.72 -16.42 3.85
CA LEU A 243 31.11 -17.49 2.94
C LEU A 243 32.13 -18.47 3.55
N ARG A 244 32.72 -18.15 4.71
CA ARG A 244 33.72 -18.99 5.38
C ARG A 244 33.26 -20.44 5.61
N PHE A 245 31.96 -20.65 5.81
CA PHE A 245 31.40 -22.00 5.98
C PHE A 245 31.63 -22.88 4.75
N VAL A 246 31.67 -22.32 3.53
CA VAL A 246 31.84 -23.09 2.29
C VAL A 246 33.13 -23.93 2.34
N GLU A 247 34.23 -23.32 2.77
CA GLU A 247 35.52 -24.00 2.91
C GLU A 247 35.49 -25.05 4.03
N PHE A 248 34.88 -24.72 5.16
CA PHE A 248 34.69 -25.66 6.26
C PHE A 248 33.93 -26.92 5.83
N PHE A 249 32.89 -26.79 5.00
CA PHE A 249 32.11 -27.95 4.54
C PHE A 249 32.79 -28.76 3.45
N LYS A 250 33.60 -28.15 2.58
CA LYS A 250 34.45 -28.91 1.64
C LYS A 250 35.37 -29.88 2.38
N GLN A 251 35.85 -29.46 3.56
CA GLN A 251 36.70 -30.28 4.42
C GLN A 251 35.90 -31.31 5.25
N ASN A 252 34.57 -31.18 5.33
CA ASN A 252 33.70 -32.03 6.15
C ASN A 252 32.43 -32.47 5.39
N PRO A 253 32.56 -33.26 4.29
CA PRO A 253 31.44 -33.56 3.38
C PRO A 253 30.34 -34.45 3.99
N GLY A 254 30.60 -35.10 5.13
CA GLY A 254 29.62 -35.94 5.84
C GLY A 254 28.58 -35.16 6.66
N LEU A 255 28.65 -33.82 6.71
CA LEU A 255 27.74 -33.00 7.49
C LEU A 255 26.44 -32.69 6.74
N SER A 256 25.32 -32.83 7.43
CA SER A 256 23.99 -32.52 6.90
C SER A 256 23.71 -31.02 6.92
N LYS A 257 22.77 -30.61 6.06
CA LYS A 257 22.36 -29.21 5.91
C LYS A 257 21.81 -28.55 7.18
N ALA A 258 21.17 -29.33 8.06
CA ALA A 258 20.64 -28.83 9.33
C ALA A 258 21.76 -28.55 10.37
N GLN A 259 22.88 -29.27 10.26
CA GLN A 259 24.09 -29.00 11.05
C GLN A 259 24.79 -27.71 10.59
N HIS A 260 24.34 -27.07 9.49
CA HIS A 260 24.83 -25.77 9.01
C HIS A 260 24.40 -24.58 9.87
N SER A 261 23.36 -24.72 10.70
CA SER A 261 22.75 -23.62 11.47
C SER A 261 22.89 -23.75 12.99
N ASN A 262 23.53 -24.82 13.48
CA ASN A 262 23.55 -25.15 14.90
C ASN A 262 24.98 -25.39 15.40
N MET A 263 25.40 -24.62 16.41
CA MET A 263 26.69 -24.76 17.11
C MET A 263 26.84 -26.13 17.81
N GLU A 264 25.76 -26.92 17.91
CA GLU A 264 25.80 -28.28 18.47
C GLU A 264 26.82 -29.19 17.82
N PHE A 265 27.13 -29.04 16.52
CA PHE A 265 28.18 -29.85 15.90
C PHE A 265 29.58 -29.50 16.43
N HIS A 266 29.88 -28.21 16.64
CA HIS A 266 31.12 -27.80 17.33
C HIS A 266 31.16 -28.29 18.78
N ASN A 267 30.00 -28.35 19.45
CA ASN A 267 29.90 -28.85 20.81
C ASN A 267 30.01 -30.38 20.93
N LYS A 268 29.76 -31.16 19.87
CA LYS A 268 29.91 -32.63 19.90
C LYS A 268 31.34 -33.07 20.19
N LYS A 269 32.34 -32.47 19.51
CA LYS A 269 33.77 -32.68 19.81
C LYS A 269 34.16 -32.21 21.21
N PHE A 270 33.48 -31.20 21.74
CA PHE A 270 33.69 -30.72 23.10
C PHE A 270 33.08 -31.65 24.16
N LYS A 271 31.99 -32.36 23.82
CA LYS A 271 31.29 -33.30 24.72
C LYS A 271 31.82 -34.73 24.65
N GLU A 272 32.42 -35.15 23.54
CA GLU A 272 33.04 -36.48 23.37
C GLU A 272 34.00 -36.88 24.51
N PRO A 273 34.89 -35.99 25.02
CA PRO A 273 35.75 -36.30 26.17
C PRO A 273 34.98 -36.47 27.50
N PHE A 274 33.82 -35.82 27.65
CA PHE A 274 33.02 -35.91 28.87
C PHE A 274 32.08 -37.12 28.86
N GLU A 275 31.67 -37.61 27.68
CA GLU A 275 30.92 -38.86 27.55
C GLU A 275 31.84 -40.09 27.66
N SER A 276 33.10 -39.99 27.22
CA SER A 276 34.12 -41.03 27.39
C SER A 276 34.80 -41.02 28.78
N GLY A 277 34.73 -39.90 29.51
CA GLY A 277 35.33 -39.73 30.84
C GLY A 277 34.46 -40.19 32.02
N ASN A 278 33.22 -40.62 31.81
CA ASN A 278 32.33 -41.06 32.89
C ASN A 278 32.21 -42.59 33.09
N ASN A 279 33.10 -43.38 32.46
CA ASN A 279 33.23 -44.82 32.72
C ASN A 279 34.38 -45.13 33.69
N LEU A 280 34.53 -44.34 34.76
CA LEU A 280 35.34 -44.68 35.93
C LEU A 280 34.43 -44.72 37.16
N LEU A 281 33.66 -45.82 37.26
CA LEU A 281 33.11 -46.37 38.50
C LEU A 281 33.29 -47.88 38.46
#